data_AF-A0A938FM88-F1
#
_entry.id   AF-A0A938FM88-F1
#
_cell.length_a   1.000
_cell.length_b   1.000
_cell.length_c   1.000
_cell.angle_alpha   90.00
_cell.angle_beta   90.00
_cell.angle_gamma   90.00
#
_symmetry.space_group_name_H-M   'P 1'
#
loop_
_entity.id
_entity.type
_entity.pdbx_description
1 polymer ?
#
loop_
_entity_poly.entity_id
_entity_poly.type
_entity_poly.pdbx_seq_one_letter_code
_entity_poly.pdbx_strand_id
1 'polypeptide(L)'
;MTGADVPLEVDGQVVGAVRLPALHGALDRMIESVERELGAKLPDLSRTEKQRAIRLLDERGAFTLRRAVEDVADSMGVSRITVYNYLNSLHR
;
A
#
# COMPACT_ATOMS: atom_id res chain seq x y z
N MET A 1 14.58 4.87 12.60
CA MET A 1 14.70 5.25 11.18
C MET A 1 14.23 4.07 10.36
N THR A 2 12.98 4.09 9.90
CA THR A 2 12.42 3.11 8.97
C THR A 2 12.98 3.41 7.58
N GLY A 3 13.32 2.37 6.80
CA GLY A 3 14.18 2.45 5.60
C GLY A 3 13.62 3.18 4.36
N ALA A 4 12.80 4.21 4.55
CA ALA A 4 12.16 4.99 3.47
C ALA A 4 12.53 6.49 3.45
N ASP A 5 13.28 6.97 4.44
CA ASP A 5 13.69 8.37 4.50
C ASP A 5 15.09 8.54 3.86
N VAL A 6 15.20 9.40 2.85
CA VAL A 6 16.47 9.70 2.17
C VAL A 6 17.11 10.93 2.82
N PRO A 7 18.36 10.84 3.32
CA PRO A 7 19.03 11.98 3.93
C PRO A 7 19.37 13.05 2.89
N LEU A 8 19.14 14.31 3.24
CA LEU A 8 19.63 15.47 2.51
C LEU A 8 20.93 15.94 3.15
N GLU A 9 22.00 16.00 2.36
CA GLU A 9 23.32 16.44 2.81
C GLU A 9 23.73 17.74 2.13
N VAL A 10 24.26 18.67 2.94
CA VAL A 10 24.95 19.89 2.49
C VAL A 10 26.32 19.87 3.12
N ASP A 11 27.37 19.94 2.31
CA ASP A 11 28.77 19.85 2.74
C ASP A 11 29.09 18.62 3.62
N GLY A 12 28.42 17.49 3.34
CA GLY A 12 28.59 16.24 4.09
C GLY A 12 27.89 16.20 5.46
N GLN A 13 27.09 17.21 5.79
CA GLN A 13 26.26 17.24 6.99
C GLN A 13 24.80 16.98 6.63
N VAL A 14 24.15 16.03 7.32
CA VAL A 14 22.72 15.76 7.15
C VAL A 14 21.91 16.94 7.70
N VAL A 15 21.25 17.68 6.82
CA VAL A 15 20.43 18.86 7.15
C VAL A 15 18.94 18.56 7.23
N GLY A 16 18.53 17.36 6.79
CA GLY A 16 17.14 16.91 6.84
C GLY A 16 16.99 15.53 6.21
N ALA A 17 15.76 15.01 6.21
CA ALA A 17 15.41 13.80 5.47
C ALA A 17 14.16 14.07 4.63
N VAL A 18 14.23 13.70 3.36
CA VAL A 18 13.07 13.72 2.48
C VAL A 18 12.50 12.32 2.43
N ARG A 19 11.23 12.21 2.81
CA ARG A 19 10.44 11.05 2.42
C ARG A 19 10.13 11.22 0.94
N LEU A 20 10.84 10.48 0.10
CA LEU A 20 10.45 10.39 -1.30
C LEU A 20 9.03 9.82 -1.32
N PRO A 21 8.07 10.45 -2.02
CA PRO A 21 6.81 9.78 -2.27
C PRO A 21 7.16 8.44 -2.94
N ALA A 22 6.61 7.34 -2.44
CA ALA A 22 6.64 6.08 -3.16
C ALA A 22 6.19 6.38 -4.60
N LEU A 23 6.78 5.73 -5.60
CA LEU A 23 6.61 6.02 -7.03
C LEU A 23 5.17 5.82 -7.58
N HIS A 24 4.12 5.96 -6.76
CA HIS A 24 2.86 5.23 -6.86
C HIS A 24 1.61 6.06 -6.56
N GLY A 25 1.63 7.39 -6.72
CA GLY A 25 0.48 8.23 -6.35
C GLY A 25 -0.89 7.80 -6.93
N ALA A 26 -0.92 7.00 -8.01
CA ALA A 26 -2.13 6.33 -8.47
C ALA A 26 -2.63 5.24 -7.50
N LEU A 27 -1.76 4.35 -7.03
CA LEU A 27 -2.07 3.34 -6.02
C LEU A 27 -2.47 3.99 -4.70
N ASP A 28 -1.74 5.03 -4.27
CA ASP A 28 -2.06 5.74 -3.02
C ASP A 28 -3.48 6.33 -3.07
N ARG A 29 -3.85 6.95 -4.20
CA ARG A 29 -5.22 7.45 -4.41
C ARG A 29 -6.27 6.34 -4.42
N MET A 30 -5.95 5.17 -4.97
CA MET A 30 -6.84 4.01 -4.94
C MET A 30 -7.02 3.48 -3.51
N ILE A 31 -5.93 3.35 -2.75
CA ILE A 31 -5.96 2.95 -1.34
C ILE A 31 -6.81 3.93 -0.54
N GLU A 32 -6.54 5.23 -0.65
CA GLU A 32 -7.34 6.24 0.04
C GLU A 32 -8.83 6.18 -0.34
N SER A 33 -9.14 5.92 -1.61
CA SER A 33 -10.52 5.76 -2.05
C SER A 33 -11.19 4.55 -1.42
N VAL A 34 -10.48 3.44 -1.28
CA VAL A 34 -10.97 2.22 -0.63
C VAL A 34 -11.15 2.44 0.87
N GLU A 35 -10.20 3.07 1.54
CA GLU A 35 -10.31 3.41 2.97
C GLU A 35 -11.51 4.31 3.24
N ARG A 36 -11.76 5.31 2.38
CA ARG A 36 -12.96 6.15 2.48
C ARG A 36 -14.25 5.36 2.27
N GLU A 37 -14.27 4.40 1.34
CA GLU A 37 -15.44 3.55 1.09
C GLU A 37 -15.73 2.58 2.25
N LEU A 38 -14.67 2.06 2.88
CA LEU A 38 -14.78 1.12 4.01
C LEU A 38 -14.89 1.80 5.37
N GLY A 39 -14.62 3.11 5.45
CA GLY A 39 -14.73 3.90 6.67
C GLY A 39 -13.59 3.68 7.67
N ALA A 40 -12.53 2.98 7.29
CA ALA A 40 -11.40 2.66 8.15
C ALA A 40 -10.09 2.51 7.35
N LYS A 41 -8.97 2.65 8.05
CA LYS A 41 -7.64 2.46 7.47
C LYS A 41 -7.39 0.99 7.18
N LEU A 42 -6.66 0.70 6.09
CA LEU A 42 -6.35 -0.66 5.67
C LEU A 42 -5.84 -1.61 6.79
N PRO A 43 -4.94 -1.21 7.71
CA PRO A 43 -4.46 -2.09 8.77
C PRO A 43 -5.53 -2.43 9.81
N ASP A 44 -6.48 -1.53 10.04
CA ASP A 44 -7.53 -1.63 11.07
C ASP A 44 -8.74 -2.45 10.62
N LEU A 45 -8.80 -2.79 9.33
CA LEU A 45 -9.87 -3.60 8.77
C LEU A 45 -9.89 -5.02 9.34
N SER A 46 -11.10 -5.55 9.56
CA SER A 46 -11.28 -6.98 9.84
C SER A 46 -10.80 -7.84 8.66
N ARG A 47 -10.63 -9.15 8.88
CA ARG A 47 -10.22 -10.07 7.82
C ARG A 47 -11.13 -10.00 6.59
N THR A 48 -12.45 -9.98 6.81
CA THR A 48 -13.45 -9.92 5.73
C THR A 48 -13.38 -8.58 4.98
N GLU A 49 -13.16 -7.48 5.71
CA GLU A 49 -12.98 -6.16 5.09
C GLU A 49 -11.66 -6.04 4.33
N LYS A 50 -10.57 -6.66 4.81
CA LYS A 50 -9.30 -6.75 4.06
C LYS A 50 -9.49 -7.49 2.74
N GLN A 51 -10.24 -8.59 2.73
CA GLN A 51 -10.60 -9.29 1.48
C GLN A 51 -11.42 -8.41 0.54
N ARG A 52 -12.40 -7.67 1.07
CA ARG A 52 -13.18 -6.69 0.29
C ARG A 52 -12.29 -5.57 -0.26
N ALA A 53 -11.35 -5.06 0.54
CA ALA A 53 -10.40 -4.04 0.12
C ALA A 53 -9.52 -4.53 -1.04
N ILE A 54 -9.00 -5.76 -0.98
CA ILE A 54 -8.23 -6.34 -2.08
C ILE A 54 -9.06 -6.43 -3.36
N ARG A 55 -10.31 -6.89 -3.26
CA ARG A 55 -11.21 -6.95 -4.42
C ARG A 55 -11.42 -5.57 -5.05
N LEU A 56 -11.71 -4.59 -4.21
CA LEU A 56 -11.94 -3.21 -4.60
C LEU A 56 -10.70 -2.55 -5.24
N LEU A 57 -9.50 -2.91 -4.78
CA LEU A 57 -8.24 -2.47 -5.38
C LEU A 57 -8.00 -3.16 -6.74
N ASP A 58 -8.28 -4.45 -6.84
CA ASP A 58 -8.15 -5.23 -8.07
C ASP A 58 -9.10 -4.74 -9.16
N GLU A 59 -10.37 -4.52 -8.83
CA GLU A 59 -11.38 -3.94 -9.72
C GLU A 59 -10.98 -2.55 -10.24
N ARG A 60 -10.17 -1.80 -9.48
CA ARG A 60 -9.63 -0.48 -9.86
C ARG A 60 -8.30 -0.57 -10.63
N GLY A 61 -7.81 -1.78 -10.89
CA GLY A 61 -6.57 -2.03 -11.63
C GLY A 61 -5.30 -1.80 -10.80
N ALA A 62 -5.38 -1.74 -9.47
CA ALA A 62 -4.23 -1.50 -8.60
C ALA A 62 -3.08 -2.50 -8.86
N PHE A 63 -3.40 -3.78 -9.04
CA PHE A 63 -2.40 -4.84 -9.21
C PHE A 63 -1.79 -4.92 -10.62
N THR A 64 -2.17 -4.02 -11.53
CA THR A 64 -1.45 -3.80 -12.79
C THR A 64 -0.21 -2.93 -12.61
N LEU A 65 -0.14 -2.19 -11.50
CA LEU A 65 0.98 -1.30 -11.19
C LEU A 65 2.19 -2.10 -10.69
N ARG A 66 3.38 -1.65 -11.07
CA ARG A 66 4.64 -2.28 -10.66
C ARG A 66 4.76 -2.25 -9.14
N ARG A 67 5.06 -3.38 -8.50
CA ARG A 67 5.20 -3.54 -7.04
C ARG A 67 3.93 -3.31 -6.21
N ALA A 68 2.74 -3.28 -6.81
CA ALA A 68 1.50 -3.05 -6.08
C ALA A 68 1.25 -4.05 -4.93
N VAL A 69 1.69 -5.30 -5.08
CA VAL A 69 1.53 -6.33 -4.03
C VAL A 69 2.38 -6.00 -2.81
N GLU A 70 3.63 -5.58 -3.00
CA GLU A 70 4.49 -5.09 -1.92
C GLU A 70 3.83 -3.92 -1.18
N ASP A 71 3.42 -2.90 -1.93
CA ASP A 71 2.96 -1.64 -1.34
C ASP A 71 1.60 -1.79 -0.62
N VAL A 72 0.70 -2.62 -1.17
CA VAL A 72 -0.58 -2.96 -0.52
C VAL A 72 -0.35 -3.83 0.72
N ALA A 73 0.58 -4.78 0.68
CA ALA A 73 0.91 -5.61 1.84
C ALA A 73 1.43 -4.77 3.00
N ASP A 74 2.35 -3.85 2.72
CA ASP A 74 2.90 -2.90 3.69
C ASP A 74 1.80 -2.00 4.26
N SER A 75 0.91 -1.46 3.40
CA SER A 75 -0.20 -0.61 3.82
C SER A 75 -1.26 -1.34 4.66
N MET A 76 -1.53 -2.63 4.38
CA MET A 76 -2.47 -3.45 5.14
C MET A 76 -1.87 -4.06 6.42
N GLY A 77 -0.55 -3.98 6.61
CA GLY A 77 0.17 -4.66 7.68
C GLY A 77 0.09 -6.19 7.59
N VAL A 78 0.14 -6.74 6.37
CA VAL A 78 0.07 -8.19 6.12
C VAL A 78 1.24 -8.65 5.25
N SER A 79 1.45 -9.96 5.13
CA SER A 79 2.48 -10.48 4.23
C SER A 79 2.03 -10.42 2.76
N ARG A 80 3.00 -10.35 1.83
CA ARG A 80 2.72 -10.49 0.38
C ARG A 80 1.98 -11.80 0.07
N ILE A 81 2.31 -12.88 0.77
CA ILE A 81 1.63 -14.18 0.65
C ILE A 81 0.13 -14.04 1.00
N THR A 82 -0.19 -13.25 2.03
CA THR A 82 -1.58 -12.96 2.42
C THR A 82 -2.34 -12.23 1.30
N VAL A 83 -1.71 -11.25 0.65
CA VAL A 83 -2.30 -10.55 -0.50
C VAL A 83 -2.55 -11.50 -1.66
N TYR A 84 -1.57 -12.34 -2.03
CA TYR A 84 -1.75 -13.36 -3.07
C TYR A 84 -2.88 -14.34 -2.73
N ASN A 85 -3.00 -14.76 -1.46
CA ASN A 85 -4.09 -15.63 -1.03
C ASN A 85 -5.46 -14.98 -1.22
N TYR A 86 -5.57 -13.67 -0.93
CA TYR A 86 -6.80 -12.93 -1.18
C TYR A 86 -7.11 -12.82 -2.67
N LEU A 87 -6.13 -12.47 -3.51
CA LEU A 87 -6.31 -12.43 -4.98
C LEU A 87 -6.73 -13.79 -5.55
N ASN A 88 -6.08 -14.87 -5.13
CA ASN A 88 -6.44 -16.23 -5.55
C ASN A 88 -7.85 -16.64 -5.14
N SER A 89 -8.39 -16.05 -4.06
CA SER A 89 -9.77 -16.29 -3.63
C SER A 89 -10.82 -15.52 -4.45
N LEU A 90 -10.41 -14.52 -5.22
CA LEU A 90 -11.31 -13.72 -6.09
C LEU A 90 -11.48 -14.34 -7.48
N HIS A 91 -10.44 -15.01 -8.00
CA HIS A 91 -10.44 -15.61 -9.34
C HIS A 91 -10.89 -17.07 -9.36
N ARG A 92 -11.49 -17.56 -8.27
CA ARG A 92 -11.98 -18.93 -8.14
C ARG A 92 -13.49 -18.99 -8.31
#